data_AF-A0A0D7X3U4-F1
#
_entry.id   AF-A0A0D7X3U4-F1
#
_cell.length_a   1.000
_cell.length_b   1.000
_cell.length_c   1.000
_cell.angle_alpha   90.00
_cell.angle_beta   90.00
_cell.angle_gamma   90.00
#
_symmetry.space_group_name_H-M   'P 1'
#
loop_
_entity.id
_entity.type
_entity.pdbx_description
1 polymer ?
#
loop_
_entity_poly.entity_id
_entity_poly.type
_entity_poly.pdbx_seq_one_letter_code
_entity_poly.pdbx_strand_id
1 'polypeptide(L)'
;MKKAVGFLAQFGQKTYIDWLDHSMPSRTSSETADKLKNRITKSNKFVLLATPKSLESIWIPWELGIADGVKGLERIAILPLVNNDTNWDEREYYGLYNYIEQVSDGRWGVFKQGESTGVPLESWFEV
;
A
#
# COMPACT_ATOMS: atom_id res chain seq x y z
N MET A 1 7.46 3.68 -8.71
CA MET A 1 6.13 4.22 -9.09
C MET A 1 5.56 3.50 -10.31
N LYS A 2 5.95 3.81 -11.57
CA LYS A 2 5.40 3.14 -12.78
C LYS A 2 5.52 1.60 -12.77
N LYS A 3 6.63 1.06 -12.25
CA LYS A 3 6.81 -0.40 -12.10
C LYS A 3 5.82 -1.05 -11.12
N ALA A 4 5.53 -0.38 -9.99
CA ALA A 4 4.59 -0.89 -8.99
C ALA A 4 3.14 -0.87 -9.50
N VAL A 5 2.78 0.14 -10.29
CA VAL A 5 1.48 0.20 -10.97
C VAL A 5 1.33 -0.95 -11.97
N GLY A 6 2.35 -1.17 -12.81
CA GLY A 6 2.37 -2.29 -13.75
C GLY A 6 2.29 -3.63 -13.04
N PHE A 7 3.02 -3.79 -11.93
CA PHE A 7 2.97 -4.98 -11.08
C PHE A 7 1.54 -5.26 -10.58
N LEU A 8 0.87 -4.29 -9.94
CA LEU A 8 -0.49 -4.48 -9.45
C LEU A 8 -1.49 -4.78 -10.58
N ALA A 9 -1.30 -4.17 -11.75
CA ALA A 9 -2.14 -4.42 -12.92
C ALA A 9 -2.00 -5.85 -13.48
N GLN A 10 -0.85 -6.52 -13.27
CA GLN A 10 -0.67 -7.93 -13.67
C GLN A 10 -1.60 -8.88 -12.92
N PHE A 11 -2.07 -8.51 -11.73
CA PHE A 11 -3.04 -9.26 -10.93
C PHE A 11 -4.49 -8.86 -11.23
N GLY A 12 -4.75 -8.18 -12.36
CA GLY A 12 -6.10 -7.80 -12.81
C GLY A 12 -6.75 -6.69 -11.97
N GLN A 13 -6.00 -6.01 -11.10
CA GLN A 13 -6.55 -5.04 -10.16
C GLN A 13 -6.77 -3.66 -10.78
N LYS A 14 -7.93 -3.06 -10.49
CA LYS A 14 -8.23 -1.68 -10.84
C LYS A 14 -7.66 -0.73 -9.76
N THR A 15 -6.41 -0.33 -9.95
CA THR A 15 -5.70 0.51 -8.98
C THR A 15 -6.01 2.00 -9.18
N TYR A 16 -6.42 2.67 -8.10
CA TYR A 16 -6.48 4.13 -8.06
C TYR A 16 -5.08 4.70 -7.76
N ILE A 17 -4.68 5.74 -8.51
CA ILE A 17 -3.39 6.41 -8.37
C ILE A 17 -3.64 7.91 -8.44
N ASP A 18 -3.26 8.62 -7.38
CA ASP A 18 -3.53 10.05 -7.19
C ASP A 18 -2.90 10.94 -8.28
N TRP A 19 -1.64 10.69 -8.66
CA TRP A 19 -0.98 11.47 -9.72
C TRP A 19 -1.51 11.19 -11.14
N LEU A 20 -2.39 10.19 -11.30
CA LEU A 20 -3.11 9.93 -12.55
C LEU A 20 -4.54 10.49 -12.52
N ASP A 21 -5.05 10.96 -11.38
CA ASP A 21 -6.37 11.57 -11.27
C ASP A 21 -6.29 13.06 -11.61
N HIS A 22 -6.63 13.40 -12.86
CA HIS A 22 -6.64 14.78 -13.35
C HIS A 22 -7.66 15.69 -12.63
N SER A 23 -8.58 15.14 -11.83
CA SER A 23 -9.47 15.93 -11.00
C SER A 23 -8.81 16.44 -9.72
N MET A 24 -7.60 15.96 -9.39
CA MET A 24 -6.90 16.39 -8.18
C MET A 24 -6.43 17.85 -8.29
N PRO A 25 -6.54 18.64 -7.21
CA PRO A 25 -6.01 19.99 -7.18
C PRO A 25 -4.52 20.03 -7.49
N SER A 26 -4.06 21.07 -8.21
CA SER A 26 -2.64 21.25 -8.55
C SER A 26 -1.76 21.56 -7.32
N ARG A 27 -2.37 22.01 -6.22
CA ARG A 27 -1.74 22.17 -4.91
C ARG A 27 -2.55 21.43 -3.86
N THR A 28 -1.86 20.73 -2.98
CA THR A 28 -2.51 20.00 -1.89
C THR A 28 -3.32 20.94 -1.00
N SER A 29 -4.56 20.57 -0.72
CA SER A 29 -5.51 21.35 0.07
C SER A 29 -6.46 20.44 0.87
N SER A 30 -7.40 21.03 1.60
CA SER A 30 -8.47 20.26 2.24
C SER A 30 -9.31 19.47 1.24
N GLU A 31 -9.46 19.96 0.01
CA GLU A 31 -10.14 19.26 -1.08
C GLU A 31 -9.37 17.99 -1.50
N THR A 32 -8.04 18.06 -1.56
CA THR A 32 -7.17 16.89 -1.78
C THR A 32 -7.42 15.85 -0.69
N ALA A 33 -7.44 16.26 0.58
CA ALA A 33 -7.67 15.36 1.70
C ALA A 33 -9.06 14.69 1.63
N ASP A 34 -10.11 15.44 1.30
CA ASP A 34 -11.46 14.89 1.16
C ASP A 34 -11.55 13.87 0.01
N LYS A 35 -10.96 14.20 -1.15
CA LYS A 35 -10.88 13.27 -2.30
C LYS A 35 -10.15 11.98 -1.94
N LEU A 36 -8.98 12.09 -1.30
CA LEU A 36 -8.21 10.93 -0.87
C LEU A 36 -8.97 10.08 0.14
N LYS A 37 -9.56 10.69 1.17
CA LYS A 37 -10.41 9.98 2.15
C LYS A 37 -11.53 9.22 1.44
N ASN A 38 -12.26 9.87 0.54
CA ASN A 38 -13.32 9.23 -0.24
C ASN A 38 -12.83 8.06 -1.10
N ARG A 39 -11.65 8.19 -1.71
CA ARG A 39 -11.04 7.11 -2.51
C ARG A 39 -10.61 5.95 -1.63
N ILE A 40 -9.99 6.23 -0.49
CA ILE A 40 -9.63 5.21 0.50
C ILE A 40 -10.88 4.47 0.92
N THR A 41 -11.92 5.15 1.39
CA THR A 41 -13.17 4.51 1.85
C THR A 41 -13.82 3.63 0.77
N LYS A 42 -13.83 4.07 -0.50
CA LYS A 42 -14.47 3.32 -1.61
C LYS A 42 -13.63 2.18 -2.18
N SER A 43 -12.33 2.12 -1.88
CA SER A 43 -11.45 1.06 -2.37
C SER A 43 -11.61 -0.21 -1.52
N ASN A 44 -11.43 -1.40 -2.09
CA ASN A 44 -11.51 -2.64 -1.30
C ASN A 44 -10.26 -2.85 -0.46
N LYS A 45 -9.08 -2.60 -1.04
CA LYS A 45 -7.77 -2.77 -0.41
C LYS A 45 -7.01 -1.46 -0.39
N PHE A 46 -6.02 -1.38 0.49
CA PHE A 46 -5.05 -0.29 0.51
C PHE A 46 -3.64 -0.88 0.47
N VAL A 47 -2.84 -0.48 -0.52
CA VAL A 47 -1.44 -0.91 -0.66
C VAL A 47 -0.53 0.30 -0.49
N LEU A 48 0.29 0.29 0.56
CA LEU A 48 1.29 1.31 0.80
C LEU A 48 2.58 0.94 0.07
N LEU A 49 3.04 1.78 -0.85
CA LEU A 49 4.34 1.61 -1.50
C LEU A 49 5.43 2.20 -0.61
N ALA A 50 6.21 1.35 0.05
CA ALA A 50 7.27 1.78 0.95
C ALA A 50 8.59 2.01 0.18
N THR A 51 9.03 3.27 0.12
CA THR A 51 10.31 3.74 -0.43
C THR A 51 10.92 4.74 0.54
N PRO A 52 12.25 4.98 0.54
CA PRO A 52 12.85 5.95 1.46
C PRO A 52 12.17 7.33 1.38
N LYS A 53 11.84 7.76 0.16
CA LYS A 53 11.10 9.01 -0.08
C LYS A 53 9.66 9.00 0.44
N SER A 54 8.97 7.85 0.46
CA SER A 54 7.60 7.79 1.00
C SER A 54 7.59 7.91 2.52
N LEU A 55 8.66 7.55 3.23
CA LEU A 55 8.77 7.80 4.67
C LEU A 55 8.88 9.27 5.01
N GLU A 56 9.46 10.09 4.14
CA GLU A 56 9.55 11.53 4.34
C GLU A 56 8.21 12.25 4.15
N SER A 57 7.19 11.57 3.61
CA SER A 57 5.88 12.16 3.36
C SER A 57 5.07 12.30 4.65
N ILE A 58 4.57 13.51 4.89
CA ILE A 58 3.59 13.77 5.95
C ILE A 58 2.19 13.21 5.64
N TRP A 59 1.90 12.92 4.37
CA TRP A 59 0.59 12.40 3.94
C TRP A 59 0.48 10.90 4.14
N ILE A 60 1.55 10.14 3.95
CA ILE A 60 1.54 8.67 4.02
C ILE A 60 1.04 8.17 5.40
N PRO A 61 1.57 8.65 6.54
CA PRO A 61 1.05 8.26 7.86
C PRO A 61 -0.43 8.60 8.04
N TRP A 62 -0.87 9.75 7.53
CA TRP A 62 -2.25 10.21 7.64
C TRP A 62 -3.21 9.35 6.80
N GLU A 63 -2.84 9.05 5.54
CA GLU A 63 -3.59 8.15 4.66
C GLU A 63 -3.67 6.74 5.23
N LEU A 64 -2.56 6.23 5.76
CA LEU A 64 -2.51 4.91 6.37
C LEU A 64 -3.41 4.84 7.61
N GLY A 65 -3.37 5.84 8.48
CA GLY A 65 -4.25 5.89 9.66
C GLY A 65 -5.74 5.96 9.30
N ILE A 66 -6.10 6.65 8.21
CA ILE A 66 -7.48 6.64 7.70
C ILE A 66 -7.84 5.25 7.17
N ALA A 67 -6.96 4.65 6.37
CA ALA A 67 -7.17 3.33 5.82
C ALA A 67 -7.36 2.30 6.93
N ASP A 68 -6.50 2.32 7.96
CA ASP A 68 -6.58 1.46 9.14
C ASP A 68 -7.96 1.57 9.79
N GLY A 69 -8.38 2.79 10.13
CA GLY A 69 -9.66 3.03 10.80
C GLY A 69 -10.90 2.63 10.01
N VAL A 70 -10.87 2.66 8.66
CA VAL A 70 -12.05 2.34 7.83
C VAL A 70 -12.02 0.94 7.21
N LYS A 71 -10.86 0.28 7.16
CA LYS A 71 -10.71 -1.01 6.46
C LYS A 71 -10.44 -2.19 7.37
N GLY A 72 -9.71 -1.96 8.47
CA GLY A 72 -9.06 -3.03 9.23
C GLY A 72 -7.72 -3.44 8.64
N LEU A 73 -6.87 -4.01 9.50
CA LEU A 73 -5.49 -4.40 9.17
C LEU A 73 -5.41 -5.47 8.07
N GLU A 74 -6.42 -6.33 7.94
CA GLU A 74 -6.46 -7.43 6.97
C GLU A 74 -6.59 -6.98 5.51
N ARG A 75 -7.05 -5.74 5.29
CA ARG A 75 -7.23 -5.14 3.96
C ARG A 75 -6.11 -4.15 3.60
N ILE A 76 -5.08 -4.10 4.42
CA ILE A 76 -3.93 -3.22 4.24
C ILE A 76 -2.68 -4.06 4.09
N ALA A 77 -1.86 -3.72 3.09
CA ALA A 77 -0.55 -4.33 2.93
C ALA A 77 0.50 -3.30 2.50
N ILE A 78 1.73 -3.50 2.95
CA ILE A 78 2.91 -2.72 2.58
C ILE A 78 3.65 -3.47 1.47
N LEU A 79 3.91 -2.81 0.35
CA LEU A 79 4.80 -3.30 -0.70
C LEU A 79 6.13 -2.55 -0.60
N PRO A 80 7.17 -3.15 0.00
CA PRO A 80 8.50 -2.56 0.03
C PRO A 80 9.10 -2.52 -1.38
N LEU A 81 9.61 -1.35 -1.77
CA LEU A 81 10.30 -1.13 -3.06
C LEU A 81 11.80 -0.88 -2.87
N VAL A 82 12.34 -1.25 -1.70
CA VAL A 82 13.78 -1.25 -1.38
C VAL A 82 14.31 -2.68 -1.41
N ASN A 83 15.59 -2.84 -1.76
CA ASN A 83 16.25 -4.15 -1.66
C ASN A 83 16.49 -4.49 -0.19
N ASN A 84 16.34 -5.76 0.16
CA ASN A 84 16.41 -6.34 1.52
C ASN A 84 17.71 -6.06 2.33
N ASP A 85 18.69 -5.35 1.78
CA ASP A 85 20.01 -5.12 2.41
C ASP A 85 20.12 -3.81 3.21
N THR A 86 19.09 -2.96 3.20
CA THR A 86 19.06 -1.80 4.08
C THR A 86 18.24 -2.11 5.31
N ASN A 87 18.90 -2.11 6.49
CA ASN A 87 18.25 -1.82 7.77
C ASN A 87 17.47 -0.52 7.57
N TRP A 88 16.21 -0.65 7.24
CA TRP A 88 15.34 0.48 7.06
C TRP A 88 14.76 0.78 8.43
N ASP A 89 14.82 2.03 8.86
CA ASP A 89 14.08 2.51 10.02
C ASP A 89 12.58 2.44 9.67
N GLU A 90 12.06 1.22 9.64
CA GLU A 90 10.64 0.95 9.54
C GLU A 90 10.00 1.70 10.70
N ARG A 91 8.96 2.48 10.37
CA ARG A 91 8.16 3.10 11.40
C ARG A 91 7.65 1.97 12.29
N GLU A 92 7.80 2.09 13.61
CA GLU A 92 7.49 0.99 14.55
C GLU A 92 6.09 0.40 14.31
N TYR A 93 5.13 1.25 13.94
CA TYR A 93 3.75 0.85 13.66
C TYR A 93 3.54 0.13 12.31
N TYR A 94 4.53 0.12 11.40
CA TYR A 94 4.43 -0.68 10.17
C TYR A 94 4.35 -2.18 10.45
N GLY A 95 4.91 -2.62 11.58
CA GLY A 95 4.81 -4.01 12.04
C GLY A 95 3.38 -4.48 12.35
N LEU A 96 2.39 -3.58 12.38
CA LEU A 96 0.98 -3.94 12.50
C LEU A 96 0.37 -4.46 11.20
N TYR A 97 0.95 -4.12 10.05
CA TYR A 97 0.36 -4.38 8.74
C TYR A 97 0.97 -5.61 8.07
N ASN A 98 0.25 -6.14 7.09
CA ASN A 98 0.77 -7.21 6.25
C ASN A 98 1.79 -6.67 5.23
N TYR A 99 2.64 -7.53 4.70
CA TYR A 99 3.67 -7.22 3.72
C TYR A 99 3.44 -8.05 2.45
N ILE A 100 3.56 -7.40 1.30
CA ILE A 100 3.56 -8.04 -0.01
C ILE A 100 5.00 -8.43 -0.34
N GLU A 101 5.26 -9.73 -0.42
CA GLU A 101 6.60 -10.28 -0.62
C GLU A 101 6.61 -11.35 -1.70
N GLN A 102 7.75 -11.50 -2.37
CA GLN A 102 7.99 -12.58 -3.31
C GLN A 102 8.67 -13.74 -2.59
N VAL A 103 8.08 -14.92 -2.65
CA VAL A 103 8.69 -16.14 -2.11
C VAL A 103 9.72 -16.73 -3.07
N SER A 104 10.53 -17.67 -2.59
CA SER A 104 11.68 -18.25 -3.32
C SER A 104 11.35 -18.87 -4.67
N ASP A 105 10.12 -19.34 -4.87
CA ASP A 105 9.65 -19.91 -6.14
C ASP A 105 9.13 -18.86 -7.14
N GLY A 106 9.22 -17.57 -6.80
CA GLY A 106 8.83 -16.44 -7.64
C GLY A 106 7.38 -15.99 -7.51
N ARG A 107 6.55 -16.70 -6.73
CA ARG A 107 5.16 -16.28 -6.46
C ARG A 107 5.11 -15.13 -5.46
N TRP A 108 4.02 -14.38 -5.50
CA TRP A 108 3.77 -13.27 -4.58
C TRP A 108 2.73 -13.64 -3.53
N GLY A 109 2.95 -13.20 -2.30
CA GLY A 109 2.03 -13.44 -1.18
C GLY A 109 1.94 -12.25 -0.24
N VAL A 110 0.93 -12.30 0.62
CA VAL A 110 0.68 -11.34 1.69
C VAL A 110 0.93 -12.03 3.03
N PHE A 111 1.87 -11.52 3.79
CA PHE A 111 2.37 -12.12 5.04
C PHE A 111 2.22 -11.14 6.19
N LYS A 112 1.94 -11.63 7.39
CA LYS A 112 2.15 -10.83 8.59
C LYS A 112 3.62 -10.80 8.93
N GLN A 113 4.06 -9.72 9.58
CA GLN A 113 5.45 -9.60 9.98
C GLN A 113 5.87 -10.79 10.86
N GLY A 114 6.95 -11.47 10.47
CA GLY A 114 7.49 -12.62 11.21
C GLY A 114 6.78 -13.95 10.97
N GLU A 115 5.73 -14.00 10.14
CA GLU A 115 5.06 -15.26 9.77
C GLU A 115 5.68 -15.89 8.51
N SER A 116 5.82 -17.22 8.52
CA SER A 116 6.34 -18.00 7.38
C SER A 116 5.25 -18.46 6.40
N THR A 117 3.98 -18.29 6.78
CA THR A 117 2.80 -18.65 5.98
C THR A 117 2.00 -17.40 5.68
N GLY A 118 1.59 -17.23 4.43
CA GLY A 118 0.80 -16.09 3.97
C GLY A 118 -0.31 -16.51 3.02
N VAL A 119 -1.05 -15.52 2.54
CA VAL A 119 -2.11 -15.71 1.53
C VAL A 119 -1.53 -15.38 0.15
N PRO A 120 -1.79 -16.18 -0.91
CA PRO A 120 -1.43 -15.81 -2.27
C PRO A 120 -1.95 -14.40 -2.61
N LEU A 121 -1.14 -13.59 -3.28
CA LEU A 121 -1.49 -12.18 -3.52
C LEU A 121 -2.79 -12.04 -4.33
N GLU A 122 -3.02 -12.90 -5.30
CA GLU A 122 -4.26 -13.02 -6.07
C GLU A 122 -5.47 -13.23 -5.14
N SER A 123 -5.38 -14.23 -4.27
CA SER A 123 -6.44 -14.57 -3.31
C SER A 123 -6.68 -13.44 -2.31
N TRP A 124 -5.64 -12.69 -1.92
CA TRP A 124 -5.80 -11.54 -1.03
C TRP A 124 -6.61 -10.41 -1.66
N PHE A 125 -6.51 -10.21 -2.99
CA PHE A 125 -7.30 -9.20 -3.69
C PHE A 125 -8.78 -9.56 -3.87
N GLU A 126 -9.13 -10.84 -3.81
CA GLU A 126 -10.51 -11.34 -4.02
C GLU A 126 -11.43 -11.20 -2.81
N VAL A 127 -10.85 -11.03 -1.61
CA VAL A 127 -11.56 -10.97 -0.29
C VAL A 127 -11.87 -9.53 0.14
#